data_AF-A0A8C7JT43-F1
#
_entry.id   AF-A0A8C7JT43-F1
#
_cell.length_a   1.000
_cell.length_b   1.000
_cell.length_c   1.000
_cell.angle_alpha   90.00
_cell.angle_beta   90.00
_cell.angle_gamma   90.00
#
_symmetry.space_group_name_H-M   'P 1'
#
loop_
_entity.id
_entity.type
_entity.pdbx_description
1 polymer ?
#
loop_
_entity_poly.entity_id
_entity_poly.type
_entity_poly.pdbx_seq_one_letter_code
_entity_poly.pdbx_strand_id
1 'polypeptide(L)'
;MAMEVERAMTSELQTLKQELQQTGQHNRPQEEELLSAMREQVVRLSQKEQALEEQLESVCQENADLRDRLASLHTRLALQDQNSQQQSQQLAEAWQEAAAARGRSQQLQVQVEELQEEVYLQDRSNHGNTSLLSELETSLDTMGLGHDREQMTQEVLSILELLRPLIQVVKTPERSEFIGQEEGDLQAMLLQLHGVAQKLANHTHIPQISQLQEENAELRLRLGNRQDEEEVAQQAIRDRDEAIAKKNLMEAELVRSKNDMMCLNNQLLEAIQRKLELSQELEAWQDDIQIIINQQLRTQQQSEQVQRKPASNPMSFWRRTSTASSTRPHRPSSSPASWTSEAGQEKPQSPWRDWLRPGKVAQPGK
;
A
#
# COMPACT_ATOMS: atom_id res chain seq x y z
N MET A 1 12.40 -108.66 -30.97
CA MET A 1 11.33 -107.82 -30.37
C MET A 1 11.82 -107.04 -29.14
N ALA A 2 12.00 -107.60 -27.94
CA ALA A 2 12.37 -106.79 -26.75
C ALA A 2 13.71 -106.01 -26.89
N MET A 3 14.78 -106.66 -27.37
CA MET A 3 16.08 -106.01 -27.61
C MET A 3 16.10 -104.96 -28.72
N GLU A 4 15.16 -105.02 -29.67
CA GLU A 4 15.04 -104.02 -30.75
C GLU A 4 14.30 -102.78 -30.25
N VAL A 5 13.30 -102.97 -29.39
CA VAL A 5 12.59 -101.88 -28.70
C VAL A 5 13.52 -101.13 -27.75
N GLU A 6 14.35 -101.85 -26.97
CA GLU A 6 15.36 -101.19 -26.11
C GLU A 6 16.39 -100.40 -26.92
N ARG A 7 16.87 -100.95 -28.05
CA ARG A 7 17.77 -100.21 -28.95
C ARG A 7 17.13 -98.97 -29.53
N ALA A 8 15.89 -99.07 -30.03
CA ALA A 8 15.13 -97.94 -30.55
C ALA A 8 14.95 -96.84 -29.48
N MET A 9 14.57 -97.23 -28.25
CA MET A 9 14.42 -96.30 -27.14
C MET A 9 15.75 -95.64 -26.74
N THR A 10 16.86 -96.38 -26.75
CA THR A 10 18.18 -95.78 -26.49
C THR A 10 18.60 -94.81 -27.58
N SER A 11 18.30 -95.09 -28.85
CA SER A 11 18.57 -94.15 -29.94
C SER A 11 17.69 -92.91 -29.85
N GLU A 12 16.40 -93.06 -29.50
CA GLU A 12 15.48 -91.93 -29.29
C GLU A 12 15.93 -91.06 -28.11
N LEU A 13 16.34 -91.66 -27.00
CA LEU A 13 16.90 -90.92 -25.86
C LEU A 13 18.20 -90.20 -26.24
N GLN A 14 19.04 -90.81 -27.08
CA GLN A 14 20.27 -90.20 -27.54
C GLN A 14 20.00 -89.03 -28.49
N THR A 15 19.00 -89.15 -29.38
CA THR A 15 18.55 -88.04 -30.23
C THR A 15 17.95 -86.91 -29.39
N LEU A 16 17.07 -87.21 -28.43
CA LEU A 16 16.48 -86.20 -27.54
C LEU A 16 17.55 -85.50 -26.70
N LYS A 17 18.56 -86.23 -26.21
CA LYS A 17 19.69 -85.66 -25.48
C LYS A 17 20.49 -84.71 -26.38
N GLN A 18 20.71 -85.07 -27.64
CA GLN A 18 21.43 -84.24 -28.60
C GLN A 18 20.62 -83.00 -28.99
N GLU A 19 19.31 -83.13 -29.17
CA GLU A 19 18.39 -82.01 -29.41
C GLU A 19 18.34 -81.05 -28.21
N LEU A 20 18.26 -81.57 -26.98
CA LEU A 20 18.29 -80.74 -25.77
C LEU A 20 19.64 -80.00 -25.63
N GLN A 21 20.75 -80.66 -25.97
CA GLN A 21 22.06 -80.02 -25.95
C GLN A 21 22.20 -78.95 -27.03
N GLN A 22 21.69 -79.19 -28.25
CA GLN A 22 21.74 -78.22 -29.34
C GLN A 22 20.82 -77.02 -29.07
N THR A 23 19.60 -77.25 -28.59
CA THR A 23 18.66 -76.19 -28.21
C THR A 23 19.20 -75.37 -27.04
N GLY A 24 19.77 -76.01 -26.03
CA GLY A 24 20.45 -75.31 -24.93
C GLY A 24 21.67 -74.49 -25.39
N GLN A 25 22.48 -75.01 -26.32
CA GLN A 25 23.64 -74.26 -26.85
C GLN A 25 23.24 -73.10 -27.78
N HIS A 26 22.15 -73.26 -28.54
CA HIS A 26 21.66 -72.24 -29.46
C HIS A 26 20.92 -71.10 -28.73
N ASN A 27 20.14 -71.43 -27.69
CA ASN A 27 19.36 -70.44 -26.95
C ASN A 27 20.19 -69.68 -25.90
N ARG A 28 21.26 -70.27 -25.36
CA ARG A 28 22.13 -69.63 -24.37
C ARG A 28 22.69 -68.26 -24.77
N PRO A 29 23.27 -68.05 -25.97
CA PRO A 29 23.75 -66.72 -26.37
C PRO A 29 22.61 -65.70 -26.50
N GLN A 30 21.43 -66.11 -26.98
CA GLN A 30 20.26 -65.23 -27.08
C GLN A 30 19.72 -64.83 -25.70
N GLU A 31 19.70 -65.76 -24.75
CA GLU A 31 19.35 -65.48 -23.35
C GLU A 31 20.38 -64.56 -22.68
N GLU A 32 21.67 -64.76 -22.95
CA GLU A 32 22.75 -63.89 -22.45
C GLU A 32 22.66 -62.46 -23.02
N GLU A 33 22.37 -62.31 -24.32
CA GLU A 33 22.15 -61.00 -24.95
C GLU A 33 20.91 -60.29 -24.38
N LEU A 34 19.79 -61.00 -24.20
CA LEU A 34 18.59 -60.44 -23.57
C LEU A 34 18.87 -60.02 -22.13
N LEU A 35 19.57 -60.84 -21.34
CA LEU A 35 19.96 -60.51 -19.98
C LEU A 35 20.90 -59.30 -19.95
N SER A 36 21.83 -59.17 -20.90
CA SER A 36 22.70 -57.99 -21.03
C SER A 36 21.88 -56.73 -21.34
N ALA A 37 20.96 -56.79 -22.30
CA ALA A 37 20.09 -55.67 -22.65
C ALA A 37 19.20 -55.24 -21.47
N MET A 38 18.65 -56.19 -20.72
CA MET A 38 17.89 -55.91 -19.50
C MET A 38 18.75 -55.27 -18.41
N ARG A 39 19.99 -55.76 -18.20
CA ARG A 39 20.93 -55.15 -17.25
C ARG A 39 21.27 -53.71 -17.63
N GLU A 40 21.56 -53.45 -18.90
CA GLU A 40 21.81 -52.10 -19.40
C GLU A 40 20.59 -51.18 -19.25
N GLN A 41 19.39 -51.70 -19.46
CA GLN A 41 18.16 -50.95 -19.23
C GLN A 41 17.99 -50.59 -17.75
N VAL A 42 18.22 -51.54 -16.83
CA VAL A 42 18.17 -51.29 -15.38
C VAL A 42 19.19 -50.22 -14.98
N VAL A 43 20.41 -50.27 -15.50
CA VAL A 43 21.43 -49.24 -15.23
C VAL A 43 20.98 -47.87 -15.75
N ARG A 44 20.45 -47.78 -16.98
CA ARG A 44 19.95 -46.50 -17.52
C ARG A 44 18.77 -45.94 -16.73
N LEU A 45 17.87 -46.81 -16.27
CA LEU A 45 16.75 -46.40 -15.42
C LEU A 45 17.25 -45.90 -14.06
N SER A 46 18.19 -46.61 -13.43
CA SER A 46 18.79 -46.18 -12.16
C SER A 46 19.55 -44.85 -12.28
N GLN A 47 20.28 -44.63 -13.39
CA GLN A 47 20.91 -43.32 -13.65
C GLN A 47 19.88 -42.21 -13.82
N LYS A 48 18.77 -42.49 -14.51
CA LYS A 48 17.69 -41.52 -14.68
C LYS A 48 16.99 -41.22 -13.35
N GLU A 49 16.79 -42.23 -12.50
CA GLU A 49 16.25 -42.09 -11.15
C GLU A 49 17.15 -41.17 -10.31
N GLN A 50 18.46 -41.43 -10.25
CA GLN A 50 19.42 -40.58 -9.53
C GLN A 50 19.41 -39.12 -10.03
N ALA A 51 19.38 -38.90 -11.35
CA ALA A 51 19.33 -37.55 -11.90
C ALA A 51 18.04 -36.81 -11.51
N LEU A 52 16.91 -37.53 -11.43
CA LEU A 52 15.65 -36.95 -10.97
C LEU A 52 15.66 -36.67 -9.46
N GLU A 53 16.30 -37.53 -8.66
CA GLU A 53 16.51 -37.29 -7.23
C GLU A 53 17.35 -36.03 -6.99
N GLU A 54 18.47 -35.86 -7.70
CA GLU A 54 19.31 -34.66 -7.61
C GLU A 54 18.53 -33.39 -8.01
N GLN A 55 17.71 -33.48 -9.06
CA GLN A 55 16.82 -32.37 -9.46
C GLN A 55 15.77 -32.06 -8.39
N LEU A 56 15.17 -33.09 -7.78
CA LEU A 56 14.19 -32.93 -6.73
C LEU A 56 14.81 -32.31 -5.47
N GLU A 57 16.02 -32.71 -5.09
CA GLU A 57 16.78 -32.14 -3.98
C GLU A 57 17.09 -30.66 -4.23
N SER A 58 17.58 -30.31 -5.42
CA SER A 58 17.83 -28.91 -5.80
C SER A 58 16.57 -28.05 -5.68
N VAL A 59 15.43 -28.52 -6.21
CA VAL A 59 14.15 -27.81 -6.13
C VAL A 59 13.63 -27.73 -4.68
N CYS A 60 13.86 -28.75 -3.87
CA CYS A 60 13.53 -28.72 -2.44
C CYS A 60 14.35 -27.65 -1.70
N GLN A 61 15.65 -27.55 -1.99
CA GLN A 61 16.52 -26.53 -1.40
C GLN A 61 16.10 -25.11 -1.82
N GLU A 62 15.84 -24.90 -3.10
CA GLU A 62 15.33 -23.60 -3.59
C GLU A 62 14.00 -23.22 -2.93
N ASN A 63 13.10 -24.18 -2.73
CA ASN A 63 11.85 -23.95 -2.00
C ASN A 63 12.09 -23.60 -0.53
N ALA A 64 13.07 -24.20 0.14
CA ALA A 64 13.43 -23.84 1.51
C ALA A 64 13.96 -22.40 1.58
N ASP A 65 14.89 -22.05 0.68
CA ASP A 65 15.44 -20.70 0.59
C ASP A 65 14.35 -19.64 0.30
N LEU A 66 13.39 -19.96 -0.58
CA LEU A 66 12.26 -19.09 -0.87
C LEU A 66 11.34 -18.93 0.34
N ARG A 67 11.08 -19.99 1.11
CA ARG A 67 10.30 -19.90 2.35
C ARG A 67 10.99 -19.02 3.39
N ASP A 68 12.31 -19.13 3.55
CA ASP A 68 13.08 -18.29 4.47
C ASP A 68 13.08 -16.82 4.03
N ARG A 69 13.22 -16.55 2.72
CA ARG A 69 13.09 -15.20 2.16
C ARG A 69 11.69 -14.64 2.39
N LEU A 70 10.64 -15.44 2.16
CA LEU A 70 9.26 -15.04 2.44
C LEU A 70 9.06 -14.72 3.93
N ALA A 71 9.59 -15.53 4.85
CA ALA A 71 9.51 -15.26 6.28
C ALA A 71 10.19 -13.94 6.64
N SER A 72 11.38 -13.67 6.09
CA SER A 72 12.09 -12.39 6.25
C SER A 72 11.34 -11.19 5.67
N LEU A 73 10.66 -11.37 4.53
CA LEU A 73 9.81 -10.33 3.96
C LEU A 73 8.59 -10.03 4.83
N HIS A 74 7.94 -11.06 5.39
CA HIS A 74 6.81 -10.87 6.30
C HIS A 74 7.21 -10.13 7.59
N THR A 75 8.37 -10.43 8.18
CA THR A 75 8.83 -9.71 9.38
C THR A 75 9.14 -8.24 9.07
N ARG A 76 9.73 -7.96 7.91
CA ARG A 76 9.98 -6.57 7.46
C ARG A 76 8.69 -5.81 7.19
N LEU A 77 7.70 -6.46 6.57
CA LEU A 77 6.37 -5.87 6.34
C LEU A 77 5.69 -5.53 7.67
N ALA A 78 5.69 -6.47 8.62
CA ALA A 78 5.10 -6.25 9.94
C ALA A 78 5.74 -5.06 10.69
N LEU A 79 7.07 -4.91 10.60
CA LEU A 79 7.78 -3.77 11.17
C LEU A 79 7.38 -2.45 10.48
N GLN A 80 7.24 -2.46 9.15
CA GLN A 80 6.81 -1.29 8.40
C GLN A 80 5.38 -0.88 8.75
N ASP A 81 4.47 -1.84 8.89
CA ASP A 81 3.08 -1.60 9.29
C ASP A 81 3.02 -1.02 10.71
N GLN A 82 3.83 -1.54 11.64
CA GLN A 82 3.95 -1.00 12.99
C GLN A 82 4.45 0.45 12.97
N ASN A 83 5.48 0.77 12.20
CA ASN A 83 6.00 2.13 12.07
C ASN A 83 4.96 3.08 11.46
N SER A 84 4.22 2.64 10.44
CA SER A 84 3.16 3.43 9.82
C SER A 84 2.02 3.72 10.81
N GLN A 85 1.64 2.74 11.63
CA GLN A 85 0.66 2.94 12.71
C GLN A 85 1.17 3.94 13.75
N GLN A 86 2.43 3.83 14.17
CA GLN A 86 3.04 4.77 15.12
C GLN A 86 3.07 6.20 14.57
N GLN A 87 3.48 6.38 13.31
CA GLN A 87 3.48 7.69 12.65
C GLN A 87 2.06 8.26 12.55
N SER A 88 1.07 7.41 12.24
CA SER A 88 -0.33 7.84 12.16
C SER A 88 -0.86 8.28 13.54
N GLN A 89 -0.46 7.59 14.61
CA GLN A 89 -0.81 7.97 15.99
C GLN A 89 -0.16 9.31 16.36
N GLN A 90 1.14 9.48 16.09
CA GLN A 90 1.85 10.75 16.35
C GLN A 90 1.23 11.93 15.59
N LEU A 91 0.85 11.72 14.33
CA LEU A 91 0.14 12.74 13.55
C LEU A 91 -1.22 13.07 14.17
N ALA A 92 -1.99 12.07 14.61
CA ALA A 92 -3.27 12.30 15.26
C ALA A 92 -3.13 13.09 16.57
N GLU A 93 -2.14 12.76 17.38
CA GLU A 93 -1.80 13.48 18.62
C GLU A 93 -1.41 14.94 18.31
N ALA A 94 -0.49 15.15 17.36
CA ALA A 94 -0.08 16.49 16.94
C ALA A 94 -1.25 17.33 16.40
N TRP A 95 -2.18 16.71 15.66
CA TRP A 95 -3.41 17.38 15.20
C TRP A 95 -4.31 17.78 16.36
N GLN A 96 -4.47 16.92 17.37
CA GLN A 96 -5.26 17.23 18.55
C GLN A 96 -4.64 18.35 19.39
N GLU A 97 -3.31 18.34 19.56
CA GLU A 97 -2.59 19.40 20.25
C GLU A 97 -2.70 20.74 19.50
N ALA A 98 -2.57 20.74 18.18
CA ALA A 98 -2.74 21.92 17.35
C ALA A 98 -4.17 22.47 17.43
N ALA A 99 -5.19 21.59 17.44
CA ALA A 99 -6.58 22.00 17.62
C ALA A 99 -6.81 22.62 19.02
N ALA A 100 -6.25 22.03 20.07
CA ALA A 100 -6.32 22.58 21.42
C ALA A 100 -5.61 23.93 21.54
N ALA A 101 -4.45 24.09 20.89
CA ALA A 101 -3.72 25.36 20.84
C ALA A 101 -4.51 26.44 20.09
N ARG A 102 -5.15 26.09 18.95
CA ARG A 102 -6.06 27.00 18.24
C ARG A 102 -7.25 27.40 19.09
N GLY A 103 -7.86 26.47 19.83
CA GLY A 103 -8.95 26.77 20.77
C GLY A 103 -8.51 27.76 21.86
N ARG A 104 -7.34 27.56 22.46
CA ARG A 104 -6.76 28.52 23.43
C ARG A 104 -6.49 29.88 22.81
N SER A 105 -5.95 29.92 21.58
CA SER A 105 -5.69 31.18 20.86
C SER A 105 -6.98 31.94 20.58
N GLN A 106 -8.06 31.25 20.19
CA GLN A 106 -9.38 31.85 19.99
C GLN A 106 -9.94 32.40 21.31
N GLN A 107 -9.80 31.66 22.41
CA GLN A 107 -10.22 32.13 23.72
C GLN A 107 -9.47 33.39 24.17
N LEU A 108 -8.14 33.42 23.98
CA LEU A 108 -7.34 34.60 24.26
C LEU A 108 -7.71 35.78 23.34
N GLN A 109 -8.02 35.52 22.08
CA GLN A 109 -8.50 36.54 21.14
C GLN A 109 -9.80 37.19 21.65
N VAL A 110 -10.76 36.39 22.09
CA VAL A 110 -12.02 36.90 22.69
C VAL A 110 -11.73 37.72 23.95
N GLN A 111 -10.83 37.27 24.83
CA GLN A 111 -10.45 38.05 26.01
C GLN A 111 -9.79 39.38 25.67
N VAL A 112 -8.95 39.42 24.62
CA VAL A 112 -8.34 40.66 24.14
C VAL A 112 -9.40 41.60 23.58
N GLU A 113 -10.39 41.09 22.83
CA GLU A 113 -11.51 41.88 22.32
C GLU A 113 -12.37 42.45 23.46
N GLU A 114 -12.69 41.65 24.48
CA GLU A 114 -13.41 42.09 25.68
C GLU A 114 -12.65 43.21 26.41
N LEU A 115 -11.34 43.04 26.66
CA LEU A 115 -10.50 44.07 27.29
C LEU A 115 -10.38 45.33 26.43
N GLN A 116 -10.32 45.19 25.10
CA GLN A 116 -10.34 46.34 24.19
C GLN A 116 -11.66 47.10 24.31
N GLU A 117 -12.81 46.42 24.33
CA GLU A 117 -14.11 47.07 24.54
C GLU A 117 -14.19 47.78 25.90
N GLU A 118 -13.66 47.18 26.98
CA GLU A 118 -13.60 47.82 28.29
C GLU A 118 -12.76 49.11 28.26
N VAL A 119 -11.61 49.10 27.58
CA VAL A 119 -10.76 50.29 27.39
C VAL A 119 -11.50 51.34 26.56
N TYR A 120 -12.18 50.96 25.48
CA TYR A 120 -12.99 51.90 24.69
C TYR A 120 -14.11 52.55 25.50
N LEU A 121 -14.79 51.78 26.37
CA LEU A 121 -15.83 52.31 27.25
C LEU A 121 -15.25 53.23 28.34
N GLN A 122 -14.09 52.86 28.91
CA GLN A 122 -13.36 53.72 29.85
C GLN A 122 -12.92 55.03 29.20
N ASP A 123 -12.36 54.99 27.99
CA ASP A 123 -11.98 56.19 27.26
C ASP A 123 -13.20 57.06 27.00
N ARG A 124 -14.34 56.49 26.59
CA ARG A 124 -15.57 57.27 26.39
C ARG A 124 -16.09 57.91 27.69
N SER A 125 -16.00 57.20 28.82
CA SER A 125 -16.29 57.74 30.17
C SER A 125 -15.35 58.90 30.51
N ASN A 126 -14.05 58.70 30.31
CA ASN A 126 -13.02 59.69 30.62
C ASN A 126 -13.13 60.91 29.71
N HIS A 127 -13.45 60.71 28.43
CA HIS A 127 -13.70 61.79 27.46
C HIS A 127 -14.99 62.56 27.80
N GLY A 128 -16.00 61.90 28.37
CA GLY A 128 -17.17 62.59 28.92
C GLY A 128 -16.80 63.46 30.13
N ASN A 129 -15.94 62.94 31.02
CA ASN A 129 -15.44 63.70 32.16
C ASN A 129 -14.53 64.88 31.73
N THR A 130 -13.67 64.70 30.72
CA THR A 130 -12.88 65.81 30.17
C THR A 130 -13.76 66.81 29.41
N SER A 131 -14.78 66.35 28.68
CA SER A 131 -15.77 67.22 28.03
C SER A 131 -16.52 68.06 29.06
N LEU A 132 -16.96 67.47 30.17
CA LEU A 132 -17.58 68.20 31.29
C LEU A 132 -16.61 69.18 31.95
N LEU A 133 -15.33 68.83 32.14
CA LEU A 133 -14.31 69.77 32.62
C LEU A 133 -14.13 70.94 31.65
N SER A 134 -14.14 70.68 30.34
CA SER A 134 -14.04 71.69 29.29
C SER A 134 -15.29 72.60 29.23
N GLU A 135 -16.47 72.01 29.43
CA GLU A 135 -17.74 72.73 29.53
C GLU A 135 -17.82 73.59 30.79
N LEU A 136 -17.29 73.12 31.92
CA LEU A 136 -17.19 73.90 33.14
C LEU A 136 -16.20 75.07 32.98
N GLU A 137 -15.07 74.85 32.31
CA GLU A 137 -14.07 75.88 32.03
C GLU A 137 -14.66 76.97 31.10
N THR A 138 -15.31 76.57 30.01
CA THR A 138 -16.04 77.49 29.12
C THR A 138 -17.25 78.15 29.80
N SER A 139 -17.95 77.48 30.72
CA SER A 139 -18.99 78.09 31.54
C SER A 139 -18.42 79.13 32.50
N LEU A 140 -17.22 78.91 33.04
CA LEU A 140 -16.52 79.87 33.90
C LEU A 140 -16.11 81.12 33.11
N ASP A 141 -15.65 80.92 31.89
CA ASP A 141 -15.25 81.99 30.97
C ASP A 141 -16.45 82.80 30.47
N THR A 142 -17.55 82.13 30.10
CA THR A 142 -18.79 82.78 29.63
C THR A 142 -19.52 83.55 30.74
N MET A 143 -19.37 83.13 32.00
CA MET A 143 -19.88 83.89 33.16
C MET A 143 -19.02 85.11 33.50
N GLY A 144 -17.97 85.39 32.71
CA GLY A 144 -17.10 86.57 32.87
C GLY A 144 -16.11 86.48 34.04
N LEU A 145 -16.16 85.41 34.84
CA LEU A 145 -15.29 85.20 35.99
C LEU A 145 -13.85 84.85 35.58
N GLY A 146 -13.68 84.18 34.44
CA GLY A 146 -12.36 84.02 33.81
C GLY A 146 -11.77 85.37 33.40
N HIS A 147 -12.61 86.26 32.87
CA HIS A 147 -12.23 87.63 32.51
C HIS A 147 -11.91 88.49 33.73
N ASP A 148 -12.63 88.35 34.85
CA ASP A 148 -12.32 89.05 36.11
C ASP A 148 -10.99 88.56 36.72
N ARG A 149 -10.68 87.26 36.61
CA ARG A 149 -9.38 86.72 37.05
C ARG A 149 -8.24 87.23 36.16
N GLU A 150 -8.44 87.26 34.85
CA GLU A 150 -7.44 87.76 33.90
C GLU A 150 -7.24 89.27 34.07
N GLN A 151 -8.33 90.04 34.23
CA GLN A 151 -8.29 91.46 34.60
C GLN A 151 -7.61 91.69 35.95
N MET A 152 -7.90 90.89 36.98
CA MET A 152 -7.22 90.97 38.27
C MET A 152 -5.73 90.65 38.14
N THR A 153 -5.33 89.67 37.32
CA THR A 153 -3.91 89.44 37.03
C THR A 153 -3.29 90.60 36.26
N GLN A 154 -4.01 91.23 35.34
CA GLN A 154 -3.54 92.39 34.58
C GLN A 154 -3.41 93.63 35.47
N GLU A 155 -4.35 93.85 36.40
CA GLU A 155 -4.30 94.92 37.40
C GLU A 155 -3.16 94.68 38.39
N VAL A 156 -2.97 93.44 38.88
CA VAL A 156 -1.82 93.09 39.72
C VAL A 156 -0.51 93.28 38.96
N LEU A 157 -0.42 92.90 37.69
CA LEU A 157 0.75 93.16 36.85
C LEU A 157 0.96 94.67 36.64
N SER A 158 -0.09 95.45 36.43
CA SER A 158 -0.02 96.90 36.28
C SER A 158 0.40 97.57 37.59
N ILE A 159 -0.05 97.08 38.75
CA ILE A 159 0.42 97.48 40.08
C ILE A 159 1.91 97.13 40.23
N LEU A 160 2.35 95.93 39.83
CA LEU A 160 3.76 95.53 39.87
C LEU A 160 4.61 96.39 38.91
N GLU A 161 4.08 96.84 37.78
CA GLU A 161 4.73 97.78 36.87
C GLU A 161 4.78 99.20 37.40
N LEU A 162 3.74 99.67 38.09
CA LEU A 162 3.70 100.95 38.80
C LEU A 162 4.61 100.98 40.03
N LEU A 163 4.88 99.82 40.64
CA LEU A 163 5.84 99.66 41.73
C LEU A 163 7.30 99.49 41.22
N ARG A 164 7.50 99.22 39.92
CA ARG A 164 8.83 99.05 39.30
C ARG A 164 9.75 100.29 39.44
N PRO A 165 9.28 101.54 39.30
CA PRO A 165 10.09 102.74 39.54
C PRO A 165 10.46 102.93 41.02
N LEU A 166 9.62 102.47 41.96
CA LEU A 166 9.92 102.53 43.40
C LEU A 166 11.01 101.53 43.80
N ILE A 167 11.13 100.42 43.07
CA ILE A 167 12.20 99.43 43.25
C ILE A 167 13.49 99.88 42.53
N GLN A 168 13.39 100.71 41.48
CA GLN A 168 14.52 101.26 40.73
C GLN A 168 15.21 102.48 41.35
N VAL A 169 14.67 103.07 42.42
CA VAL A 169 15.27 104.23 43.12
C VAL A 169 16.44 103.86 44.05
N VAL A 170 16.81 102.57 44.20
CA VAL A 170 17.88 102.17 45.13
C VAL A 170 19.27 101.97 44.50
N LYS A 171 19.47 102.17 43.18
CA LYS A 171 20.85 102.14 42.62
C LYS A 171 21.12 103.23 41.59
N THR A 172 21.57 104.38 42.09
CA THR A 172 22.38 105.35 41.34
C THR A 172 23.87 104.93 41.29
N PRO A 173 24.65 105.50 40.34
CA PRO A 173 25.74 104.83 39.63
C PRO A 173 27.12 105.48 39.81
N GLU A 174 28.21 104.77 39.47
CA GLU A 174 29.53 105.33 39.08
C GLU A 174 30.14 104.38 38.02
N ARG A 175 30.24 104.75 36.74
CA ARG A 175 31.37 105.44 36.08
C ARG A 175 32.68 104.64 36.13
N SER A 176 33.15 104.13 34.99
CA SER A 176 34.51 104.36 34.45
C SER A 176 34.81 103.44 33.26
N GLU A 177 35.45 104.05 32.26
CA GLU A 177 36.10 103.47 31.09
C GLU A 177 37.04 102.30 31.43
N PHE A 178 37.05 101.22 30.65
CA PHE A 178 38.26 100.41 30.45
C PHE A 178 38.19 99.56 29.17
N ILE A 179 39.12 99.86 28.26
CA ILE A 179 39.44 99.12 27.04
C ILE A 179 40.24 97.87 27.46
N GLY A 180 39.79 96.67 27.11
CA GLY A 180 40.58 95.44 27.35
C GLY A 180 39.87 94.08 27.42
N GLN A 181 38.54 93.99 27.22
CA GLN A 181 37.79 92.72 27.42
C GLN A 181 37.42 91.94 26.14
N GLU A 182 37.67 92.46 24.93
CA GLU A 182 37.19 91.82 23.69
C GLU A 182 37.92 90.51 23.33
N GLU A 183 39.21 90.36 23.65
CA GLU A 183 39.94 89.09 23.37
C GLU A 183 39.52 87.94 24.30
N GLY A 184 39.23 88.25 25.57
CA GLY A 184 38.73 87.27 26.54
C GLY A 184 37.33 86.79 26.18
N ASP A 185 36.47 87.69 25.70
CA ASP A 185 35.12 87.36 25.24
C ASP A 185 35.15 86.55 23.94
N LEU A 186 36.02 86.87 22.98
CA LEU A 186 36.13 86.10 21.73
C LEU A 186 36.62 84.66 21.98
N GLN A 187 37.60 84.51 22.88
CA GLN A 187 38.14 83.19 23.25
C GLN A 187 37.14 82.38 24.08
N ALA A 188 36.37 83.04 24.96
CA ALA A 188 35.24 82.41 25.65
C ALA A 188 34.14 81.98 24.66
N MET A 189 33.84 82.79 23.63
CA MET A 189 32.86 82.47 22.59
C MET A 189 33.30 81.29 21.74
N LEU A 190 34.58 81.19 21.39
CA LEU A 190 35.13 80.04 20.67
C LEU A 190 35.09 78.74 21.49
N LEU A 191 35.37 78.81 22.78
CA LEU A 191 35.24 77.67 23.69
C LEU A 191 33.78 77.22 23.85
N GLN A 192 32.85 78.17 23.92
CA GLN A 192 31.40 77.89 23.93
C GLN A 192 30.96 77.25 22.61
N LEU A 193 31.39 77.79 21.46
CA LEU A 193 31.06 77.24 20.14
C LEU A 193 31.65 75.84 19.95
N HIS A 194 32.88 75.62 20.40
CA HIS A 194 33.53 74.30 20.39
C HIS A 194 32.76 73.31 21.27
N GLY A 195 32.34 73.71 22.47
CA GLY A 195 31.52 72.88 23.35
C GLY A 195 30.15 72.56 22.77
N VAL A 196 29.50 73.51 22.08
CA VAL A 196 28.23 73.31 21.39
C VAL A 196 28.40 72.39 20.18
N ALA A 197 29.44 72.59 19.37
CA ALA A 197 29.75 71.74 18.22
C ALA A 197 30.09 70.31 18.65
N GLN A 198 30.85 70.14 19.74
CA GLN A 198 31.20 68.84 20.30
C GLN A 198 29.98 68.15 20.92
N LYS A 199 29.12 68.88 21.64
CA LYS A 199 27.86 68.35 22.16
C LYS A 199 26.94 67.92 21.03
N LEU A 200 26.78 68.73 19.99
CA LEU A 200 25.99 68.40 18.80
C LEU A 200 26.56 67.16 18.11
N ALA A 201 27.85 67.13 17.80
CA ALA A 201 28.50 65.97 17.18
C ALA A 201 28.33 64.69 18.01
N ASN A 202 28.46 64.79 19.33
CA ASN A 202 28.29 63.63 20.21
C ASN A 202 26.82 63.20 20.36
N HIS A 203 25.87 64.13 20.36
CA HIS A 203 24.45 63.83 20.52
C HIS A 203 23.77 63.36 19.23
N THR A 204 24.30 63.70 18.05
CA THR A 204 23.72 63.25 16.77
C THR A 204 24.52 62.13 16.12
N HIS A 205 25.84 62.25 16.03
CA HIS A 205 26.65 61.35 15.21
C HIS A 205 26.92 59.99 15.87
N ILE A 206 27.21 59.99 17.18
CA ILE A 206 27.48 58.75 17.94
C ILE A 206 26.24 57.84 18.02
N PRO A 207 25.04 58.32 18.42
CA PRO A 207 23.87 57.46 18.44
C PRO A 207 23.42 57.03 17.04
N GLN A 208 23.60 57.87 16.01
CA GLN A 208 23.28 57.51 14.63
C GLN A 208 24.20 56.42 14.07
N ILE A 209 25.51 56.48 14.35
CA ILE A 209 26.44 55.40 14.00
C ILE A 209 26.08 54.12 14.75
N SER A 210 25.75 54.22 16.04
CA SER A 210 25.35 53.06 16.84
C SER A 210 24.07 52.39 16.31
N GLN A 211 23.07 53.19 15.93
CA GLN A 211 21.84 52.69 15.29
C GLN A 211 22.12 52.03 13.95
N LEU A 212 22.94 52.63 13.09
CA LEU A 212 23.30 52.05 11.79
C LEU A 212 24.13 50.76 11.93
N GLN A 213 24.91 50.62 13.00
CA GLN A 213 25.63 49.38 13.33
C GLN A 213 24.70 48.28 13.80
N GLU A 214 23.72 48.62 14.65
CA GLU A 214 22.69 47.68 15.11
C GLU A 214 21.79 47.23 13.96
N GLU A 215 21.35 48.16 13.11
CA GLU A 215 20.57 47.86 11.90
C GLU A 215 21.37 46.99 10.91
N ASN A 216 22.67 47.24 10.72
CA ASN A 216 23.53 46.35 9.92
C ASN A 216 23.68 44.96 10.51
N ALA A 217 23.76 44.84 11.84
CA ALA A 217 23.83 43.55 12.52
C ALA A 217 22.51 42.79 12.35
N GLU A 218 21.38 43.47 12.47
CA GLU A 218 20.06 42.89 12.27
C GLU A 218 19.84 42.45 10.81
N LEU A 219 20.23 43.27 9.84
CA LEU A 219 20.15 42.92 8.41
C LEU A 219 21.02 41.70 8.07
N ARG A 220 22.19 41.57 8.71
CA ARG A 220 23.05 40.38 8.56
C ARG A 220 22.39 39.12 9.12
N LEU A 221 21.75 39.21 10.29
CA LEU A 221 20.98 38.09 10.86
C LEU A 221 19.79 37.72 9.97
N ARG A 222 19.04 38.70 9.46
CA ARG A 222 17.93 38.46 8.54
C ARG A 222 18.38 37.82 7.23
N LEU A 223 19.54 38.21 6.70
CA LEU A 223 20.13 37.58 5.52
C LEU A 223 20.56 36.13 5.79
N GLY A 224 21.18 35.86 6.94
CA GLY A 224 21.53 34.49 7.35
C GLY A 224 20.29 33.60 7.48
N ASN A 225 19.27 34.07 8.20
CA ASN A 225 18.01 33.32 8.36
C ASN A 225 17.32 33.06 7.02
N ARG A 226 17.34 34.03 6.08
CA ARG A 226 16.81 33.82 4.73
C ARG A 226 17.58 32.75 3.96
N GLN A 227 18.90 32.68 4.12
CA GLN A 227 19.72 31.65 3.49
C GLN A 227 19.37 30.27 4.06
N ASP A 228 19.22 30.14 5.38
CA ASP A 228 18.80 28.89 6.03
C ASP A 228 17.40 28.46 5.55
N GLU A 229 16.45 29.40 5.45
CA GLU A 229 15.11 29.13 4.90
C GLU A 229 15.16 28.66 3.43
N GLU A 230 16.02 29.28 2.61
CA GLU A 230 16.23 28.88 1.22
C GLU A 230 16.87 27.48 1.12
N GLU A 231 17.81 27.13 2.00
CA GLU A 231 18.41 25.79 2.07
C GLU A 231 17.40 24.73 2.48
N VAL A 232 16.56 25.01 3.48
CA VAL A 232 15.47 24.13 3.92
C VAL A 232 14.45 23.92 2.80
N ALA A 233 14.07 24.99 2.11
CA ALA A 233 13.17 24.91 0.96
C ALA A 233 13.76 24.05 -0.17
N GLN A 234 15.05 24.22 -0.47
CA GLN A 234 15.73 23.40 -1.47
C GLN A 234 15.83 21.93 -1.05
N GLN A 235 16.06 21.63 0.23
CA GLN A 235 16.05 20.27 0.74
C GLN A 235 14.66 19.63 0.59
N ALA A 236 13.59 20.35 0.95
CA ALA A 236 12.22 19.87 0.78
C ALA A 236 11.87 19.58 -0.69
N ILE A 237 12.38 20.40 -1.63
CA ILE A 237 12.22 20.15 -3.07
C ILE A 237 12.96 18.86 -3.47
N ARG A 238 14.20 18.66 -3.03
CA ARG A 238 14.97 17.44 -3.30
C ARG A 238 14.26 16.19 -2.77
N ASP A 239 13.79 16.24 -1.53
CA ASP A 239 13.10 15.12 -0.89
C ASP A 239 11.79 14.77 -1.62
N ARG A 240 11.03 15.80 -2.03
CA ARG A 240 9.82 15.62 -2.84
C ARG A 240 10.16 14.97 -4.18
N ASP A 241 11.18 15.45 -4.87
CA ASP A 241 11.55 14.95 -6.19
C ASP A 241 12.07 13.51 -6.11
N GLU A 242 12.82 13.16 -5.05
CA GLU A 242 13.23 11.78 -4.76
C GLU A 242 12.01 10.88 -4.49
N ALA A 243 11.04 11.35 -3.72
CA ALA A 243 9.80 10.61 -3.46
C ALA A 243 8.99 10.39 -4.75
N ILE A 244 8.93 11.41 -5.63
CA ILE A 244 8.28 11.29 -6.95
C ILE A 244 9.03 10.26 -7.81
N ALA A 245 10.36 10.28 -7.83
CA ALA A 245 11.14 9.31 -8.59
C ALA A 245 10.91 7.88 -8.10
N LYS A 246 10.91 7.66 -6.78
CA LYS A 246 10.59 6.36 -6.15
C LYS A 246 9.16 5.91 -6.49
N LYS A 247 8.18 6.80 -6.41
CA LYS A 247 6.79 6.53 -6.80
C LYS A 247 6.71 6.07 -8.26
N ASN A 248 7.32 6.82 -9.19
CA ASN A 248 7.28 6.49 -10.61
C ASN A 248 7.94 5.14 -10.91
N LEU A 249 9.03 4.81 -10.22
CA LEU A 249 9.69 3.50 -10.33
C LEU A 249 8.75 2.37 -9.88
N MET A 250 8.10 2.52 -8.72
CA MET A 250 7.13 1.55 -8.22
C MET A 250 5.92 1.40 -9.15
N GLU A 251 5.40 2.50 -9.70
CA GLU A 251 4.31 2.46 -10.69
C GLU A 251 4.73 1.70 -11.96
N ALA A 252 5.97 1.88 -12.42
CA ALA A 252 6.49 1.15 -13.57
C ALA A 252 6.68 -0.35 -13.29
N GLU A 253 7.09 -0.74 -12.09
CA GLU A 253 7.17 -2.14 -11.65
C GLU A 253 5.78 -2.76 -11.51
N LEU A 254 4.80 -2.02 -10.97
CA LEU A 254 3.42 -2.47 -10.85
C LEU A 254 2.80 -2.73 -12.22
N VAL A 255 3.01 -1.83 -13.19
CA VAL A 255 2.53 -2.01 -14.57
C VAL A 255 3.18 -3.24 -15.22
N ARG A 256 4.50 -3.45 -15.02
CA ARG A 256 5.19 -4.65 -15.50
C ARG A 256 4.59 -5.93 -14.90
N SER A 257 4.44 -5.99 -13.57
CA SER A 257 3.85 -7.15 -12.89
C SER A 257 2.41 -7.42 -13.34
N LYS A 258 1.60 -6.38 -13.56
CA LYS A 258 0.24 -6.51 -14.11
C LYS A 258 0.25 -7.10 -15.52
N ASN A 259 1.20 -6.69 -16.36
CA ASN A 259 1.35 -7.24 -17.71
C ASN A 259 1.77 -8.72 -17.65
N ASP A 260 2.73 -9.07 -16.80
CA ASP A 260 3.16 -10.46 -16.60
C ASP A 260 1.98 -11.34 -16.14
N MET A 261 1.17 -10.85 -15.20
CA MET A 261 -0.06 -11.52 -14.77
C MET A 261 -1.05 -11.71 -15.92
N MET A 262 -1.24 -10.70 -16.77
CA MET A 262 -2.13 -10.78 -17.93
C MET A 262 -1.62 -11.81 -18.94
N CYS A 263 -0.31 -11.86 -19.18
CA CYS A 263 0.32 -12.85 -20.06
C CYS A 263 0.17 -14.27 -19.51
N LEU A 264 0.43 -14.46 -18.21
CA LEU A 264 0.25 -15.75 -17.54
C LEU A 264 -1.22 -16.20 -17.53
N ASN A 265 -2.16 -15.28 -17.30
CA ASN A 265 -3.59 -15.58 -17.36
C ASN A 265 -4.01 -16.01 -18.77
N ASN A 266 -3.52 -15.32 -19.80
CA ASN A 266 -3.78 -15.72 -21.18
C ASN A 266 -3.19 -17.11 -21.49
N GLN A 267 -1.96 -17.38 -21.08
CA GLN A 267 -1.34 -18.72 -21.22
C GLN A 267 -2.14 -19.81 -20.50
N LEU A 268 -2.65 -19.52 -19.30
CA LEU A 268 -3.50 -20.44 -18.54
C LEU A 268 -4.81 -20.73 -19.29
N LEU A 269 -5.46 -19.70 -19.82
CA LEU A 269 -6.68 -19.86 -20.62
C LEU A 269 -6.44 -20.71 -21.87
N GLU A 270 -5.34 -20.47 -22.59
CA GLU A 270 -4.94 -21.27 -23.75
C GLU A 270 -4.65 -22.74 -23.37
N ALA A 271 -3.99 -22.97 -22.23
CA ALA A 271 -3.71 -24.32 -21.73
C ALA A 271 -5.00 -25.07 -21.35
N ILE A 272 -5.94 -24.38 -20.70
CA ILE A 272 -7.26 -24.93 -20.37
C ILE A 272 -8.01 -25.28 -21.66
N GLN A 273 -8.00 -24.40 -22.65
CA GLN A 273 -8.67 -24.62 -23.92
C GLN A 273 -8.07 -25.84 -24.66
N ARG A 274 -6.75 -25.93 -24.78
CA ARG A 274 -6.09 -27.11 -25.38
C ARG A 274 -6.41 -28.40 -24.64
N LYS A 275 -6.45 -28.36 -23.31
CA LYS A 275 -6.84 -29.53 -22.50
C LYS A 275 -8.29 -29.94 -22.76
N LEU A 276 -9.19 -28.98 -22.94
CA LEU A 276 -10.58 -29.24 -23.29
C LEU A 276 -10.70 -29.88 -24.67
N GLU A 277 -10.01 -29.33 -25.68
CA GLU A 277 -9.98 -29.85 -27.06
C GLU A 277 -9.50 -31.31 -27.08
N LEU A 278 -8.36 -31.61 -26.45
CA LEU A 278 -7.84 -32.98 -26.35
C LEU A 278 -8.80 -33.93 -25.61
N SER A 279 -9.52 -33.43 -24.59
CA SER A 279 -10.50 -34.24 -23.88
C SER A 279 -11.70 -34.60 -24.76
N GLN A 280 -12.13 -33.69 -25.64
CA GLN A 280 -13.20 -33.94 -26.61
C GLN A 280 -12.74 -34.91 -27.70
N GLU A 281 -11.52 -34.77 -28.22
CA GLU A 281 -10.95 -35.73 -29.18
C GLU A 281 -10.86 -37.14 -28.59
N LEU A 282 -10.48 -37.24 -27.31
CA LEU A 282 -10.41 -38.51 -26.60
C LEU A 282 -11.80 -39.14 -26.40
N GLU A 283 -12.82 -38.34 -26.07
CA GLU A 283 -14.22 -38.81 -25.97
C GLU A 283 -14.73 -39.30 -27.32
N ALA A 284 -14.49 -38.55 -28.39
CA ALA A 284 -14.85 -38.96 -29.75
C ALA A 284 -14.16 -40.28 -30.16
N TRP A 285 -12.86 -40.42 -29.85
CA TRP A 285 -12.13 -41.66 -30.10
C TRP A 285 -12.67 -42.84 -29.28
N GLN A 286 -13.06 -42.62 -28.02
CA GLN A 286 -13.69 -43.63 -27.19
C GLN A 286 -15.01 -44.11 -27.79
N ASP A 287 -15.84 -43.19 -28.28
CA ASP A 287 -17.11 -43.51 -28.94
C ASP A 287 -16.88 -44.33 -30.22
N ASP A 288 -15.92 -43.94 -31.06
CA ASP A 288 -15.56 -44.66 -32.28
C ASP A 288 -15.10 -46.09 -31.99
N ILE A 289 -14.22 -46.27 -31.00
CA ILE A 289 -13.77 -47.61 -30.59
C ILE A 289 -14.91 -48.45 -30.03
N GLN A 290 -15.80 -47.84 -29.23
CA GLN A 290 -16.97 -48.54 -28.68
C GLN A 290 -17.90 -49.02 -29.80
N ILE A 291 -18.06 -48.23 -30.87
CA ILE A 291 -18.81 -48.61 -32.07
C ILE A 291 -18.11 -49.80 -32.76
N ILE A 292 -16.80 -49.75 -32.98
CA ILE A 292 -16.03 -50.81 -33.63
C ILE A 292 -16.14 -52.13 -32.85
N ILE A 293 -15.96 -52.10 -31.53
CA ILE A 293 -16.10 -53.27 -30.66
C ILE A 293 -17.50 -53.87 -30.78
N ASN A 294 -18.54 -53.03 -30.73
CA ASN A 294 -19.92 -53.49 -30.86
C ASN A 294 -20.20 -54.11 -32.24
N GLN A 295 -19.61 -53.58 -33.31
CA GLN A 295 -19.72 -54.15 -34.66
C GLN A 295 -18.99 -55.49 -34.77
N GLN A 296 -17.78 -55.61 -34.23
CA GLN A 296 -17.03 -56.87 -34.20
C GLN A 296 -17.76 -57.93 -33.39
N LEU A 297 -18.28 -57.58 -32.21
CA LEU A 297 -19.07 -58.49 -31.37
C LEU A 297 -20.31 -59.00 -32.11
N ARG A 298 -21.06 -58.12 -32.79
CA ARG A 298 -22.22 -58.53 -33.61
C ARG A 298 -21.80 -59.44 -34.76
N THR A 299 -20.71 -59.12 -35.44
CA THR A 299 -20.18 -59.92 -36.56
C THR A 299 -19.75 -61.32 -36.08
N GLN A 300 -19.11 -61.41 -34.92
CA GLN A 300 -18.72 -62.66 -34.29
C GLN A 300 -19.94 -63.49 -33.85
N GLN A 301 -20.94 -62.86 -33.23
CA GLN A 301 -22.19 -63.55 -32.86
C GLN A 301 -22.93 -64.09 -34.09
N GLN A 302 -22.94 -63.34 -35.20
CA GLN A 302 -23.53 -63.78 -36.46
C GLN A 302 -22.75 -64.95 -37.06
N SER A 303 -21.42 -64.92 -37.06
CA SER A 303 -20.61 -66.03 -37.60
C SER A 303 -20.73 -67.30 -36.75
N GLU A 304 -20.78 -67.18 -35.43
CA GLU A 304 -21.04 -68.31 -34.53
C GLU A 304 -22.46 -68.89 -34.71
N GLN A 305 -23.49 -68.05 -34.90
CA GLN A 305 -24.85 -68.53 -35.20
C GLN A 305 -24.94 -69.25 -36.55
N VAL A 306 -24.20 -68.80 -37.56
CA VAL A 306 -24.16 -69.46 -38.88
C VAL A 306 -23.46 -70.81 -38.79
N GLN A 307 -22.40 -70.93 -37.99
CA GLN A 307 -21.75 -72.23 -37.71
C GLN A 307 -22.59 -73.16 -36.80
N ARG A 308 -23.46 -72.61 -35.94
CA ARG A 308 -24.37 -73.40 -35.08
C ARG A 308 -25.71 -73.79 -35.73
N LYS A 309 -25.93 -73.56 -37.02
CA LYS A 309 -27.05 -74.20 -37.75
C LYS A 309 -26.74 -75.69 -37.93
N PRO A 310 -27.47 -76.62 -37.29
CA PRO A 310 -27.30 -78.03 -37.60
C PRO A 310 -27.79 -78.29 -39.03
N ALA A 311 -27.07 -79.14 -39.74
CA ALA A 311 -27.56 -79.75 -40.98
C ALA A 311 -28.97 -80.28 -40.75
N SER A 312 -29.95 -79.72 -41.45
CA SER A 312 -31.32 -80.20 -41.42
C SER A 312 -31.39 -81.56 -42.10
N ASN A 313 -31.71 -82.62 -41.36
CA ASN A 313 -32.29 -83.81 -41.95
C ASN A 313 -33.80 -83.86 -41.58
N PRO A 314 -34.70 -83.97 -42.57
CA PRO A 314 -36.14 -83.93 -42.35
C PRO A 314 -36.67 -85.35 -42.21
N MET A 315 -37.21 -85.74 -41.06
CA MET A 315 -38.19 -86.83 -41.01
C MET A 315 -39.11 -86.72 -39.78
N SER A 316 -40.39 -86.70 -40.12
CA SER A 316 -41.56 -86.50 -39.28
C SER A 316 -42.18 -87.83 -38.87
N PHE A 317 -42.22 -88.15 -37.56
CA PHE A 317 -43.16 -89.11 -36.94
C PHE A 317 -43.15 -88.76 -35.44
N TRP A 318 -44.22 -88.36 -34.75
CA TRP A 318 -45.55 -88.93 -34.65
C TRP A 318 -46.60 -87.91 -34.22
N ARG A 319 -47.82 -88.09 -34.75
CA ARG A 319 -49.06 -87.41 -34.39
C ARG A 319 -49.89 -88.34 -33.49
N ARG A 320 -50.36 -87.86 -32.32
CA ARG A 320 -51.79 -87.87 -31.87
C ARG A 320 -51.96 -87.34 -30.44
N THR A 321 -52.70 -86.23 -30.26
CA THR A 321 -54.10 -86.08 -29.73
C THR A 321 -54.20 -86.25 -28.20
N SER A 322 -54.93 -85.47 -27.40
CA SER A 322 -56.07 -84.57 -27.64
C SER A 322 -56.33 -83.71 -26.38
N THR A 323 -56.73 -82.46 -26.63
CA THR A 323 -57.67 -81.56 -25.90
C THR A 323 -58.20 -81.94 -24.50
N ALA A 324 -58.07 -81.04 -23.51
CA ALA A 324 -59.19 -80.45 -22.76
C ALA A 324 -58.76 -79.25 -21.84
N SER A 325 -59.52 -78.17 -22.00
CA SER A 325 -59.89 -77.01 -21.14
C SER A 325 -59.36 -76.79 -19.70
N SER A 326 -58.96 -75.52 -19.48
CA SER A 326 -59.25 -74.59 -18.36
C SER A 326 -59.10 -75.06 -16.90
N THR A 327 -58.33 -74.33 -16.09
CA THR A 327 -58.78 -73.35 -15.05
C THR A 327 -57.56 -72.92 -14.19
N ARG A 328 -57.38 -71.61 -13.96
CA ARG A 328 -56.40 -70.98 -13.04
C ARG A 328 -56.84 -71.15 -11.56
N PRO A 329 -56.11 -70.66 -10.55
CA PRO A 329 -54.66 -70.58 -10.30
C PRO A 329 -54.32 -71.21 -8.91
N HIS A 330 -53.05 -71.26 -8.49
CA HIS A 330 -52.59 -70.97 -7.11
C HIS A 330 -51.06 -71.13 -6.99
N ARG A 331 -50.41 -70.03 -6.59
CA ARG A 331 -49.06 -69.97 -5.95
C ARG A 331 -49.26 -70.26 -4.45
N PRO A 332 -48.25 -70.67 -3.63
CA PRO A 332 -47.04 -69.87 -3.29
C PRO A 332 -45.77 -70.76 -3.23
N SER A 333 -44.53 -70.31 -3.38
CA SER A 333 -43.67 -69.49 -2.51
C SER A 333 -42.28 -69.70 -3.15
N SER A 334 -41.42 -68.71 -3.44
CA SER A 334 -40.91 -67.73 -2.49
C SER A 334 -40.73 -66.37 -3.16
N SER A 335 -41.06 -65.36 -2.37
CA SER A 335 -40.75 -63.94 -2.52
C SER A 335 -39.95 -63.56 -1.25
N PRO A 336 -39.36 -62.35 -1.07
CA PRO A 336 -39.70 -61.14 -1.79
C PRO A 336 -38.54 -60.18 -2.14
N ALA A 337 -38.89 -59.25 -3.03
CA ALA A 337 -38.25 -57.95 -3.16
C ALA A 337 -38.67 -57.00 -2.01
N SER A 338 -38.04 -55.82 -1.98
CA SER A 338 -38.45 -54.51 -1.40
C SER A 338 -37.28 -53.93 -0.60
N TRP A 339 -36.48 -53.01 -1.14
CA TRP A 339 -36.72 -51.56 -1.09
C TRP A 339 -37.06 -51.06 0.32
N THR A 340 -36.08 -50.50 1.02
CA THR A 340 -36.14 -49.21 1.75
C THR A 340 -34.72 -48.76 2.13
N SER A 341 -34.43 -47.50 1.82
CA SER A 341 -33.60 -46.47 2.47
C SER A 341 -32.38 -46.79 3.35
N GLU A 342 -31.38 -45.90 3.17
CA GLU A 342 -30.36 -45.41 4.12
C GLU A 342 -29.20 -46.34 4.51
N ALA A 343 -28.03 -46.08 3.92
CA ALA A 343 -26.92 -45.36 4.58
C ALA A 343 -25.57 -45.77 3.98
N GLY A 344 -24.82 -44.78 3.48
CA GLY A 344 -23.36 -44.82 3.44
C GLY A 344 -22.69 -45.60 2.30
N GLN A 345 -22.78 -45.11 1.06
CA GLN A 345 -21.65 -45.21 0.12
C GLN A 345 -21.59 -43.94 -0.72
N GLU A 346 -20.86 -42.95 -0.20
CA GLU A 346 -20.40 -41.79 -0.96
C GLU A 346 -19.55 -42.28 -2.14
N LYS A 347 -20.14 -42.26 -3.35
CA LYS A 347 -19.33 -42.10 -4.56
C LYS A 347 -18.89 -40.64 -4.57
N PRO A 348 -17.59 -40.32 -4.72
CA PRO A 348 -17.18 -38.94 -4.89
C PRO A 348 -17.67 -38.49 -6.28
N GLN A 349 -18.85 -37.90 -6.34
CA GLN A 349 -19.25 -37.10 -7.48
C GLN A 349 -18.23 -35.98 -7.60
N SER A 350 -17.51 -35.98 -8.72
CA SER A 350 -16.43 -35.03 -8.95
C SER A 350 -17.03 -33.61 -9.11
N PRO A 351 -16.72 -32.67 -8.20
CA PRO A 351 -17.44 -31.39 -8.05
C PRO A 351 -17.21 -30.39 -9.21
N TRP A 352 -16.36 -30.73 -10.18
CA TRP A 352 -16.02 -29.85 -11.30
C TRP A 352 -17.09 -29.82 -12.41
N ARG A 353 -17.97 -30.81 -12.50
CA ARG A 353 -19.04 -30.83 -13.53
C ARG A 353 -20.08 -29.73 -13.33
N ASP A 354 -20.22 -29.22 -12.10
CA ASP A 354 -21.14 -28.13 -11.78
C ASP A 354 -20.61 -26.75 -12.17
N TRP A 355 -19.29 -26.59 -12.27
CA TRP A 355 -18.65 -25.33 -12.66
C TRP A 355 -18.78 -25.02 -14.16
N LEU A 356 -19.09 -26.04 -14.97
CA LEU A 356 -19.24 -25.91 -16.42
C LEU A 356 -20.67 -25.58 -16.87
N ARG A 357 -21.62 -25.37 -15.95
CA ARG A 357 -22.94 -24.83 -16.31
C ARG A 357 -22.85 -23.31 -16.45
N PRO A 358 -23.11 -22.75 -17.65
CA PRO A 358 -23.14 -21.30 -17.83
C PRO A 358 -24.18 -20.69 -16.89
N GLY A 359 -23.72 -19.78 -16.03
CA GLY A 359 -24.57 -19.02 -15.12
C GLY A 359 -25.66 -18.29 -15.88
N LYS A 360 -26.91 -18.48 -15.43
CA LYS A 360 -28.08 -17.77 -15.91
C LYS A 360 -27.91 -16.29 -15.53
N VAL A 361 -27.65 -15.45 -16.53
CA VAL A 361 -27.54 -13.99 -16.39
C VAL A 361 -28.81 -13.46 -15.74
N ALA A 362 -28.69 -12.93 -14.51
CA ALA A 362 -29.73 -12.14 -13.89
C ALA A 362 -29.83 -10.82 -14.66
N GLN A 363 -30.97 -10.58 -15.31
CA GLN A 363 -31.27 -9.27 -15.89
C GLN A 363 -31.44 -8.23 -14.77
N PRO A 364 -30.86 -7.03 -14.90
CA PRO A 364 -31.20 -5.92 -14.02
C PRO A 364 -32.60 -5.40 -14.39
N GLY A 365 -33.52 -5.49 -13.42
CA GLY A 365 -34.81 -4.81 -13.47
C GLY A 365 -34.65 -3.29 -13.36
N LYS A 366 -35.58 -2.60 -14.00
CA LYS A 366 -35.72 -1.14 -14.15
C LYS A 366 -35.68 -0.34 -12.84
#